data_AF-A0A6M2AB53-F1
#
_entry.id   AF-A0A6M2AB53-F1
#
_cell.length_a   1.000
_cell.length_b   1.000
_cell.length_c   1.000
_cell.angle_alpha   90.00
_cell.angle_beta   90.00
_cell.angle_gamma   90.00
#
_symmetry.space_group_name_H-M   'P 1'
#
loop_
_entity.id
_entity.type
_entity.pdbx_description
1 polymer ?
#
loop_
_entity_poly.entity_id
_entity_poly.type
_entity_poly.pdbx_seq_one_letter_code
_entity_poly.pdbx_strand_id
1 'polypeptide(L)'
;MSTASNYTFSRGVGSERFFRVIAVLDAMKRSGLSDEFVFHLFRLSKEYDGTYELMLMWFTESDEEVCDEIIADLQGEIEEEISEPILPNNLKKEDCFHFDNLEAIAINVMQFKKALRLVVERKGGLNKLAEKTKIPRPSLSRFFNTPSLPRRNTLKKIAQALELKRNSEEYKLLKKWLNE
;
A
#
# COMPACT_ATOMS: atom_id res chain seq x y z
N MET A 1 3.17 39.93 -29.63
CA MET A 1 3.64 40.40 -28.31
C MET A 1 2.74 39.80 -27.25
N SER A 2 3.36 39.18 -26.25
CA SER A 2 2.79 38.15 -25.37
C SER A 2 1.79 38.70 -24.37
N THR A 3 0.64 38.03 -24.25
CA THR A 3 -0.31 38.16 -23.16
C THR A 3 0.18 37.33 -21.97
N ALA A 4 0.57 38.01 -20.88
CA ALA A 4 0.92 37.36 -19.62
C ALA A 4 -0.35 36.74 -19.00
N SER A 5 -0.38 35.41 -18.97
CA SER A 5 -1.37 34.64 -18.21
C SER A 5 -0.96 34.61 -16.74
N ASN A 6 -1.80 35.19 -15.89
CA ASN A 6 -1.63 35.20 -14.44
C ASN A 6 -1.81 33.79 -13.87
N TYR A 7 -0.71 33.09 -13.61
CA TYR A 7 -0.69 31.94 -12.73
C TYR A 7 -0.63 32.43 -11.28
N THR A 8 -1.77 32.43 -10.59
CA THR A 8 -1.83 32.63 -9.14
C THR A 8 -1.35 31.37 -8.44
N PHE A 9 -0.06 31.35 -8.14
CA PHE A 9 0.58 30.36 -7.26
C PHE A 9 0.13 30.58 -5.81
N SER A 10 -0.77 29.73 -5.31
CA SER A 10 -1.22 29.73 -3.91
C SER A 10 -0.08 29.28 -2.98
N ARG A 11 0.57 30.25 -2.33
CA ARG A 11 1.83 30.08 -1.56
C ARG A 11 1.70 29.55 -0.13
N GLY A 12 0.51 29.17 0.33
CA GLY A 12 0.26 28.90 1.76
C GLY A 12 0.32 27.43 2.20
N VAL A 13 -0.27 26.52 1.42
CA VAL A 13 -0.55 25.14 1.90
C VAL A 13 0.59 24.16 1.56
N GLY A 14 1.32 24.41 0.46
CA GLY A 14 2.38 23.52 0.00
C GLY A 14 3.68 23.57 0.82
N SER A 15 4.01 24.72 1.40
CA SER A 15 5.23 24.92 2.19
C SER A 15 5.15 24.28 3.57
N GLU A 16 4.01 24.43 4.26
CA GLU A 16 3.78 23.82 5.58
C GLU A 16 3.82 22.29 5.49
N ARG A 17 3.12 21.71 4.51
CA ARG A 17 3.17 20.25 4.26
C ARG A 17 4.59 19.78 3.99
N PHE A 18 5.34 20.51 3.16
CA PHE A 18 6.73 20.17 2.85
C PHE A 18 7.60 20.13 4.12
N PHE A 19 7.58 21.18 4.94
CA PHE A 19 8.37 21.20 6.18
C PHE A 19 7.95 20.11 7.15
N ARG A 20 6.65 19.79 7.21
CA ARG A 20 6.13 18.71 8.05
C ARG A 20 6.62 17.35 7.58
N VAL A 21 6.58 17.07 6.28
CA VAL A 21 7.14 15.85 5.68
C VAL A 21 8.62 15.72 6.03
N ILE A 22 9.41 16.78 5.86
CA ILE A 22 10.84 16.75 6.18
C ILE A 22 11.08 16.46 7.68
N ALA A 23 10.30 17.05 8.59
CA ALA A 23 10.42 16.80 10.02
C ALA A 23 10.12 15.34 10.39
N VAL A 24 9.07 14.76 9.80
CA VAL A 24 8.73 13.35 10.02
C VAL A 24 9.81 12.42 9.48
N LEU A 25 10.33 12.70 8.28
CA LEU A 25 11.39 11.90 7.67
C LEU A 25 12.70 11.95 8.46
N ASP A 26 13.06 13.12 9.03
CA ASP A 26 14.22 13.23 9.93
C ASP A 26 14.01 12.42 11.22
N ALA A 27 12.80 12.43 11.78
CA ALA A 27 12.47 11.60 12.95
C ALA A 27 12.55 10.10 12.65
N MET A 28 11.99 9.66 11.51
CA MET A 28 12.08 8.28 11.02
C MET A 28 13.53 7.83 10.80
N LYS A 29 14.37 8.70 10.23
CA LYS A 29 15.79 8.40 10.07
C LYS A 29 16.50 8.24 11.42
N ARG A 30 16.19 9.11 12.40
CA ARG A 30 16.75 9.04 13.76
C ARG A 30 16.28 7.82 14.54
N SER A 31 15.11 7.26 14.22
CA SER A 31 14.64 5.99 14.78
C SER A 31 15.29 4.76 14.13
N GLY A 32 16.22 4.95 13.19
CA GLY A 32 17.01 3.87 12.59
C GLY A 32 16.48 3.34 11.25
N LEU A 33 15.46 3.98 10.66
CA LEU A 33 15.01 3.64 9.31
C LEU A 33 16.05 4.07 8.25
N SER A 34 16.20 3.25 7.22
CA SER A 34 17.24 3.44 6.19
C SER A 34 17.00 4.68 5.32
N ASP A 35 18.09 5.24 4.78
CA ASP A 35 18.01 6.36 3.83
C ASP A 35 17.18 6.03 2.58
N GLU A 36 17.25 4.78 2.11
CA GLU A 36 16.47 4.30 0.98
C GLU A 36 14.96 4.31 1.30
N PHE A 37 14.57 3.79 2.47
CA PHE A 37 13.18 3.81 2.93
C PHE A 37 12.63 5.25 3.02
N VAL A 38 13.38 6.15 3.65
CA VAL A 38 13.02 7.56 3.81
C VAL A 38 12.91 8.27 2.45
N PHE A 39 13.79 7.97 1.51
CA PHE A 39 13.74 8.52 0.16
C PHE A 39 12.48 8.12 -0.61
N HIS A 40 12.07 6.84 -0.53
CA HIS A 40 10.84 6.37 -1.15
C HIS A 40 9.59 7.02 -0.52
N LEU A 41 9.54 7.15 0.82
CA LEU A 41 8.45 7.85 1.48
C LEU A 41 8.35 9.32 1.08
N PHE A 42 9.49 9.99 0.92
CA PHE A 42 9.50 11.37 0.43
C PHE A 42 8.82 11.50 -0.94
N ARG A 43 9.10 10.55 -1.85
CA ARG A 43 8.46 10.52 -3.17
C ARG A 43 6.96 10.25 -3.07
N LEU A 44 6.59 9.16 -2.40
CA LEU A 44 5.20 8.73 -2.26
C LEU A 44 4.32 9.78 -1.56
N SER A 45 4.81 10.43 -0.51
CA SER A 45 4.04 11.45 0.24
C SER A 45 3.65 12.69 -0.59
N LYS A 46 4.34 12.93 -1.71
CA LYS A 46 4.01 13.99 -2.67
C LYS A 46 2.92 13.59 -3.65
N GLU A 47 2.80 12.30 -3.92
CA GLU A 47 1.88 11.74 -4.93
C GLU A 47 0.60 11.20 -4.30
N TYR A 48 0.70 10.66 -3.08
CA TYR A 48 -0.39 9.99 -2.38
C TYR A 48 -0.60 10.55 -0.97
N ASP A 49 -1.78 11.12 -0.74
CA ASP A 49 -2.18 11.65 0.56
C ASP A 49 -2.22 10.58 1.65
N GLY A 50 -2.63 9.35 1.32
CA GLY A 50 -2.64 8.23 2.27
C GLY A 50 -1.26 7.91 2.85
N THR A 51 -0.20 7.99 2.04
CA THR A 51 1.17 7.80 2.56
C THR A 51 1.56 8.93 3.51
N TYR A 52 1.21 10.17 3.17
CA TYR A 52 1.46 11.31 4.05
C TYR A 52 0.70 11.19 5.37
N GLU A 53 -0.57 10.76 5.35
CA GLU A 53 -1.36 10.52 6.56
C GLU A 53 -0.74 9.43 7.43
N LEU A 54 -0.32 8.31 6.86
CA LEU A 54 0.38 7.24 7.59
C LEU A 54 1.68 7.74 8.24
N MET A 55 2.45 8.59 7.53
CA MET A 55 3.64 9.21 8.10
C MET A 55 3.31 10.11 9.29
N LEU A 56 2.24 10.90 9.22
CA LEU A 56 1.80 11.73 10.35
C LEU A 56 1.30 10.87 11.51
N MET A 57 0.54 9.81 11.25
CA MET A 57 0.08 8.86 12.26
C MET A 57 1.25 8.28 13.02
N TRP A 58 2.27 7.77 12.30
CA TRP A 58 3.51 7.27 12.90
C TRP A 58 4.19 8.33 13.78
N PHE A 59 4.27 9.57 13.30
CA PHE A 59 4.97 10.65 14.02
C PHE A 59 4.29 11.06 15.33
N THR A 60 2.96 10.88 15.42
CA THR A 60 2.18 11.23 16.61
C THR A 60 1.88 10.04 17.52
N GLU A 61 2.15 8.83 17.06
CA GLU A 61 1.90 7.61 17.82
C GLU A 61 2.97 7.42 18.91
N SER A 62 2.51 6.95 20.06
CA SER A 62 3.34 6.69 21.24
C SER A 62 3.53 5.20 21.53
N ASP A 63 2.64 4.35 21.00
CA ASP A 63 2.71 2.90 21.13
C ASP A 63 3.66 2.32 20.06
N GLU A 64 4.73 1.66 20.52
CA GLU A 64 5.76 1.07 19.66
C GLU A 64 5.21 -0.06 18.77
N GLU A 65 4.26 -0.87 19.27
CA GLU A 65 3.66 -1.94 18.47
C GLU A 65 2.83 -1.36 17.32
N VAL A 66 2.11 -0.26 17.56
CA VAL A 66 1.33 0.43 16.53
C VAL A 66 2.25 1.13 15.54
N CYS A 67 3.35 1.75 16.00
CA CYS A 67 4.38 2.31 15.13
C CYS A 67 4.95 1.27 14.16
N ASP A 68 5.26 0.06 14.64
CA ASP A 68 5.76 -1.05 13.81
C ASP A 68 4.73 -1.49 12.77
N GLU A 69 3.44 -1.51 13.13
CA GLU A 69 2.37 -1.79 12.17
C GLU A 69 2.27 -0.71 11.08
N ILE A 70 2.38 0.57 11.46
CA ILE A 70 2.37 1.68 10.49
C ILE A 70 3.60 1.61 9.57
N ILE A 71 4.79 1.29 10.11
CA ILE A 71 6.00 1.07 9.30
C ILE A 71 5.78 -0.08 8.31
N ALA A 72 5.16 -1.19 8.74
CA ALA A 72 4.86 -2.31 7.85
C ALA A 72 3.87 -1.91 6.73
N ASP A 73 2.87 -1.08 7.04
CA ASP A 73 1.92 -0.56 6.05
C ASP A 73 2.61 0.38 5.04
N LEU A 74 3.50 1.26 5.52
CA LEU A 74 4.33 2.16 4.71
C LEU A 74 5.32 1.39 3.83
N GLN A 75 5.99 0.38 4.36
CA GLN A 75 6.83 -0.53 3.58
C GLN A 75 6.03 -1.18 2.45
N GLY A 76 4.78 -1.57 2.72
CA GLY A 76 3.89 -2.11 1.70
C GLY A 76 3.54 -1.11 0.59
N GLU A 77 3.48 0.20 0.88
CA GLU A 77 3.27 1.25 -0.15
C GLU A 77 4.52 1.42 -1.02
N ILE A 78 5.70 1.46 -0.40
CA ILE A 78 6.99 1.54 -1.09
C ILE A 78 7.20 0.35 -2.03
N GLU A 79 6.93 -0.86 -1.55
CA GLU A 79 7.04 -2.05 -2.37
C GLU A 79 6.12 -1.97 -3.59
N GLU A 80 4.88 -1.53 -3.42
CA GLU A 80 3.93 -1.35 -4.52
C GLU A 80 4.48 -0.35 -5.54
N GLU A 81 4.96 0.82 -5.11
CA GLU A 81 5.64 1.84 -5.96
C GLU A 81 6.76 1.21 -6.79
N ILE A 82 7.69 0.50 -6.14
CA ILE A 82 8.86 -0.12 -6.79
C ILE A 82 8.44 -1.18 -7.81
N SER A 83 7.32 -1.87 -7.55
CA SER A 83 6.83 -2.94 -8.41
C SER A 83 5.98 -2.45 -9.59
N GLU A 84 5.54 -1.20 -9.57
CA GLU A 84 4.79 -0.61 -10.66
C GLU A 84 5.73 -0.32 -11.85
N PRO A 85 5.31 -0.64 -13.09
CA PRO A 85 6.09 -0.26 -14.26
C PRO A 85 6.18 1.26 -14.31
N ILE A 86 7.40 1.81 -14.46
CA ILE A 86 7.62 3.23 -14.67
C ILE A 86 6.96 3.60 -16.01
N LEU A 87 5.73 4.11 -15.94
CA LEU A 87 5.02 4.59 -17.10
C LEU A 87 5.70 5.89 -17.56
N PRO A 88 5.92 6.08 -18.88
CA PRO A 88 6.25 7.38 -19.44
C PRO A 88 5.29 8.46 -18.91
N ASN A 89 5.80 9.65 -18.57
CA ASN A 89 5.05 10.76 -17.93
C ASN A 89 3.76 11.18 -18.66
N ASN A 90 3.52 10.69 -19.88
CA ASN A 90 2.36 10.96 -20.73
C ASN A 90 1.27 9.87 -20.67
N LEU A 91 1.45 8.79 -19.92
CA LEU A 91 0.40 7.80 -19.64
C LEU A 91 -0.11 7.99 -18.22
N LYS A 92 -1.28 8.62 -18.07
CA LYS A 92 -1.97 8.74 -16.79
C LYS A 92 -2.66 7.42 -16.44
N LYS A 93 -2.61 7.02 -15.17
CA LYS A 93 -3.52 6.01 -14.60
C LYS A 93 -4.96 6.51 -14.76
N GLU A 94 -5.73 5.86 -15.62
CA GLU A 94 -7.21 5.81 -15.59
C GLU A 94 -7.56 4.44 -14.97
N ASP A 95 -8.55 4.21 -14.10
CA ASP A 95 -9.78 4.93 -13.77
C ASP A 95 -9.95 5.07 -12.24
N CYS A 96 -10.51 6.19 -11.81
CA CYS A 96 -11.02 6.34 -10.45
C CYS A 96 -12.31 5.49 -10.33
N PHE A 97 -12.45 4.66 -9.30
CA PHE A 97 -13.69 3.93 -9.06
C PHE A 97 -14.88 4.88 -8.94
N HIS A 98 -15.96 4.61 -9.67
CA HIS A 98 -17.24 5.28 -9.43
C HIS A 98 -17.75 4.89 -8.03
N PHE A 99 -17.95 5.90 -7.18
CA PHE A 99 -18.37 5.78 -5.78
C PHE A 99 -19.74 5.08 -5.60
N ASP A 100 -20.50 4.90 -6.67
CA ASP A 100 -21.87 4.38 -6.64
C ASP A 100 -21.95 2.87 -6.32
N ASN A 101 -20.81 2.16 -6.25
CA ASN A 101 -20.81 0.71 -6.03
C ASN A 101 -19.81 0.21 -4.98
N LEU A 102 -19.52 1.02 -3.96
CA LEU A 102 -18.60 0.64 -2.88
C LEU A 102 -19.05 -0.62 -2.12
N GLU A 103 -20.36 -0.82 -1.94
CA GLU A 103 -20.89 -1.97 -1.21
C GLU A 103 -20.69 -3.29 -1.97
N ALA A 104 -20.98 -3.33 -3.27
CA ALA A 104 -20.72 -4.55 -4.04
C ALA A 104 -19.21 -4.81 -4.21
N ILE A 105 -18.39 -3.75 -4.30
CA ILE A 105 -16.92 -3.89 -4.28
C ILE A 105 -16.48 -4.54 -2.96
N ALA A 106 -16.95 -4.04 -1.81
CA ALA A 106 -16.63 -4.60 -0.50
C ALA A 106 -17.05 -6.07 -0.37
N ILE A 107 -18.26 -6.43 -0.84
CA ILE A 107 -18.73 -7.82 -0.87
C ILE A 107 -17.81 -8.68 -1.74
N ASN A 108 -17.48 -8.24 -2.94
CA ASN A 108 -16.60 -8.97 -3.86
C ASN A 108 -15.20 -9.18 -3.27
N VAL A 109 -14.63 -8.16 -2.64
CA VAL A 109 -13.35 -8.23 -1.94
C VAL A 109 -13.39 -9.26 -0.81
N MET A 110 -14.43 -9.21 0.04
CA MET A 110 -14.55 -10.14 1.17
C MET A 110 -14.78 -11.58 0.72
N GLN A 111 -15.56 -11.81 -0.34
CA GLN A 111 -15.75 -13.14 -0.92
C GLN A 111 -14.43 -13.70 -1.47
N PHE A 112 -13.66 -12.87 -2.18
CA PHE A 112 -12.33 -13.23 -2.66
C PHE A 112 -11.39 -13.59 -1.49
N LYS A 113 -11.28 -12.72 -0.48
CA LYS A 113 -10.41 -12.94 0.68
C LYS A 113 -10.80 -14.20 1.45
N LYS A 114 -12.10 -14.48 1.59
CA LYS A 114 -12.61 -15.72 2.20
C LYS A 114 -12.19 -16.96 1.40
N ALA A 115 -12.31 -16.94 0.08
CA ALA A 115 -11.87 -18.04 -0.79
C ALA A 115 -10.34 -18.26 -0.69
N LEU A 116 -9.56 -17.18 -0.72
CA LEU A 116 -8.11 -17.25 -0.54
C LEU A 116 -7.72 -17.80 0.83
N ARG A 117 -8.43 -17.41 1.90
CA ARG A 117 -8.20 -17.92 3.25
C ARG A 117 -8.36 -19.43 3.33
N LEU A 118 -9.35 -20.01 2.64
CA LEU A 118 -9.49 -21.47 2.57
C LEU A 118 -8.26 -22.15 1.95
N VAL A 119 -7.66 -21.55 0.92
CA VAL A 119 -6.41 -22.05 0.34
C VAL A 119 -5.26 -21.98 1.35
N VAL A 120 -5.17 -20.86 2.09
CA VAL A 120 -4.14 -20.66 3.13
C VAL A 120 -4.27 -21.71 4.24
N GLU A 121 -5.48 -21.94 4.76
CA GLU A 121 -5.72 -22.96 5.80
C GLU A 121 -5.29 -24.36 5.33
N ARG A 122 -5.62 -24.74 4.10
CA ARG A 122 -5.18 -26.02 3.51
C ARG A 122 -3.66 -26.15 3.38
N LYS A 123 -2.92 -25.04 3.33
CA LYS A 123 -1.45 -25.02 3.20
C LYS A 123 -0.71 -24.78 4.52
N GLY A 124 -1.42 -24.85 5.66
CA GLY A 124 -0.84 -24.76 7.00
C GLY A 124 -1.22 -23.50 7.78
N GLY A 125 -2.18 -22.73 7.30
CA GLY A 125 -2.78 -21.60 8.03
C GLY A 125 -1.94 -20.33 8.04
N LEU A 126 -2.43 -19.33 8.76
CA LEU A 126 -1.88 -17.97 8.78
C LEU A 126 -0.46 -17.88 9.36
N ASN A 127 -0.10 -18.73 10.33
CA ASN A 127 1.25 -18.74 10.91
C ASN A 127 2.31 -19.06 9.87
N LYS A 128 2.09 -20.16 9.14
CA LYS A 128 3.02 -20.61 8.11
C LYS A 128 3.07 -19.64 6.95
N LEU A 129 1.95 -18.98 6.64
CA LEU A 129 1.94 -17.91 5.65
C LEU A 129 2.81 -16.74 6.09
N ALA A 130 2.66 -16.24 7.33
CA ALA A 130 3.44 -15.14 7.89
C ALA A 130 4.95 -15.43 7.83
N GLU A 131 5.37 -16.64 8.22
CA GLU A 131 6.76 -17.07 8.17
C GLU A 131 7.35 -17.04 6.76
N LYS A 132 6.57 -17.49 5.77
CA LYS A 132 6.99 -17.58 4.37
C LYS A 132 6.98 -16.22 3.66
N THR A 133 5.94 -15.40 3.89
CA THR A 133 5.81 -14.09 3.24
C THR A 133 6.62 -13.00 3.92
N LYS A 134 7.08 -13.24 5.16
CA LYS A 134 7.66 -12.23 6.05
C LYS A 134 6.71 -11.07 6.36
N ILE A 135 5.40 -11.27 6.16
CA ILE A 135 4.37 -10.31 6.55
C ILE A 135 3.93 -10.65 7.98
N PRO A 136 3.86 -9.68 8.91
CA PRO A 136 3.41 -9.92 10.27
C PRO A 136 2.02 -10.58 10.31
N ARG A 137 1.84 -11.50 11.27
CA ARG A 137 0.55 -12.19 11.46
C ARG A 137 -0.61 -11.21 11.73
N PRO A 138 -0.45 -10.13 12.53
CA PRO A 138 -1.50 -9.13 12.70
C PRO A 138 -1.92 -8.48 11.38
N SER A 139 -0.96 -8.10 10.52
CA SER A 139 -1.22 -7.52 9.20
C SER A 139 -1.96 -8.50 8.28
N LEU A 140 -1.56 -9.78 8.26
CA LEU A 140 -2.28 -10.82 7.51
C LEU A 140 -3.69 -11.04 8.07
N SER A 141 -3.86 -11.02 9.39
CA SER A 141 -5.18 -11.14 10.03
C SER A 141 -6.08 -9.97 9.62
N ARG A 142 -5.59 -8.73 9.70
CA ARG A 142 -6.29 -7.53 9.22
C ARG A 142 -6.64 -7.67 7.75
N PHE A 143 -5.68 -8.04 6.91
CA PHE A 143 -5.88 -8.26 5.48
C PHE A 143 -7.08 -9.18 5.21
N PHE A 144 -7.21 -10.33 5.88
CA PHE A 144 -8.30 -11.27 5.60
C PHE A 144 -9.66 -10.88 6.20
N ASN A 145 -9.69 -9.97 7.17
CA ASN A 145 -10.90 -9.64 7.92
C ASN A 145 -11.49 -8.27 7.58
N THR A 146 -10.81 -7.46 6.77
CA THR A 146 -11.30 -6.13 6.34
C THR A 146 -11.67 -6.09 4.86
N PRO A 147 -12.62 -5.23 4.46
CA PRO A 147 -13.03 -5.08 3.06
C PRO A 147 -12.04 -4.25 2.21
N SER A 148 -10.79 -4.07 2.66
CA SER A 148 -9.78 -3.32 1.93
C SER A 148 -9.39 -4.02 0.62
N LEU A 149 -9.19 -3.25 -0.45
CA LEU A 149 -8.68 -3.80 -1.70
C LEU A 149 -7.31 -4.47 -1.46
N PRO A 150 -7.11 -5.70 -1.96
CA PRO A 150 -5.84 -6.40 -1.77
C PRO A 150 -4.74 -5.76 -2.62
N ARG A 151 -3.64 -5.32 -2.01
CA ARG A 151 -2.45 -4.80 -2.73
C ARG A 151 -1.83 -5.89 -3.62
N ARG A 152 -1.39 -5.55 -4.83
CA ARG A 152 -0.91 -6.55 -5.81
C ARG A 152 0.33 -7.26 -5.29
N ASN A 153 1.25 -6.54 -4.65
CA ASN A 153 2.44 -7.16 -4.09
C ASN A 153 2.16 -8.12 -2.95
N THR A 154 1.22 -7.78 -2.06
CA THR A 154 0.75 -8.70 -1.03
C THR A 154 0.22 -9.99 -1.67
N LEU A 155 -0.59 -9.87 -2.73
CA LEU A 155 -1.09 -11.04 -3.47
C LEU A 155 0.02 -11.84 -4.15
N LYS A 156 1.04 -11.19 -4.74
CA LYS A 156 2.21 -11.87 -5.32
C LYS A 156 2.99 -12.64 -4.26
N LYS A 157 3.30 -12.02 -3.11
CA LYS A 157 3.97 -12.67 -1.98
C LYS A 157 3.19 -13.87 -1.47
N ILE A 158 1.86 -13.74 -1.32
CA ILE A 158 0.99 -14.85 -0.93
C ILE A 158 1.00 -15.97 -1.99
N ALA A 159 0.88 -15.63 -3.28
CA ALA A 159 0.93 -16.62 -4.37
C ALA A 159 2.23 -17.42 -4.38
N GLN A 160 3.36 -16.74 -4.18
CA GLN A 160 4.70 -17.34 -4.09
C GLN A 160 4.84 -18.22 -2.85
N ALA A 161 4.46 -17.73 -1.67
CA ALA A 161 4.53 -18.49 -0.42
C ALA A 161 3.64 -19.75 -0.44
N LEU A 162 2.52 -19.68 -1.14
CA LEU A 162 1.61 -20.80 -1.38
C LEU A 162 2.04 -21.65 -2.58
N GLU A 163 3.11 -21.32 -3.31
CA GLU A 163 3.58 -22.06 -4.49
C GLU A 163 2.46 -22.32 -5.52
N LEU A 164 1.61 -21.32 -5.76
CA LEU A 164 0.49 -21.44 -6.68
C LEU A 164 0.99 -21.39 -8.13
N LYS A 165 0.73 -22.45 -8.90
CA LYS A 165 1.08 -22.51 -10.32
C LYS A 165 0.15 -21.61 -11.12
N ARG A 166 0.69 -20.87 -12.10
CA ARG A 166 -0.06 -19.90 -12.93
C ARG A 166 -1.35 -20.44 -13.58
N ASN A 167 -1.42 -21.75 -13.81
CA ASN A 167 -2.54 -22.42 -14.46
C ASN A 167 -3.50 -23.13 -13.46
N SER A 168 -3.25 -23.06 -12.16
CA SER A 168 -4.11 -23.72 -11.15
C SER A 168 -5.38 -22.92 -10.88
N GLU A 169 -6.44 -23.60 -10.44
CA GLU A 169 -7.70 -22.95 -10.06
C GLU A 169 -7.50 -21.95 -8.92
N GLU A 170 -6.60 -22.24 -7.98
CA GLU A 170 -6.27 -21.32 -6.89
C GLU A 170 -5.58 -20.05 -7.39
N TYR A 171 -4.73 -20.15 -8.44
CA TYR A 171 -4.10 -18.97 -9.03
C TYR A 171 -5.11 -18.12 -9.80
N LYS A 172 -6.13 -18.73 -10.42
CA LYS A 172 -7.19 -17.99 -11.12
C LYS A 172 -7.96 -17.05 -10.18
N LEU A 173 -8.11 -17.41 -8.90
CA LEU A 173 -8.71 -16.53 -7.87
C LEU A 173 -7.96 -15.20 -7.76
N LEU A 174 -6.63 -15.24 -7.87
CA LEU A 174 -5.76 -14.07 -7.76
C LEU A 174 -5.68 -13.29 -9.07
N LYS A 175 -5.89 -13.94 -10.21
CA LYS A 175 -5.66 -13.36 -11.54
C LYS A 175 -6.46 -12.07 -11.78
N LYS A 176 -7.69 -11.97 -11.28
CA LYS A 176 -8.50 -10.75 -11.38
C LYS A 176 -7.78 -9.57 -10.70
N TRP A 177 -7.41 -9.75 -9.44
CA TRP A 177 -6.79 -8.74 -8.58
C TRP A 177 -5.30 -8.48 -8.83
N LEU A 178 -4.63 -9.36 -9.59
CA LEU A 178 -3.24 -9.16 -9.99
C LEU A 178 -3.09 -8.36 -11.29
N ASN A 179 -4.14 -8.29 -12.12
CA ASN A 179 -4.12 -7.62 -13.43
C ASN A 179 -4.89 -6.30 -13.47
N GLU A 180 -5.85 -6.10 -12.58
CA GLU A 180 -6.34 -4.77 -12.17
C GLU A 180 -5.18 -3.97 -11.55
#